data_AF-A0A7W1YT70-F1
#
_entry.id   AF-A0A7W1YT70-F1
#
_cell.length_a   1.000
_cell.length_b   1.000
_cell.length_c   1.000
_cell.angle_alpha   90.00
_cell.angle_beta   90.00
_cell.angle_gamma   90.00
#
_symmetry.space_group_name_H-M   'P 1'
#
loop_
_entity.id
_entity.type
_entity.pdbx_description
1 polymer ?
#
loop_
_entity_poly.entity_id
_entity_poly.type
_entity_poly.pdbx_seq_one_letter_code
_entity_poly.pdbx_strand_id
1 'polypeptide(L)'
;MAQTSEESVRGLSTLAGELKKLETEYNQFFSGRLPRPPWETRTRVEALMRKWDRQSVEASSVDRFKFQTLQARYATFADLWDRGLRAREEGRPGPFNWAAAETRVATPGEPSLPQVVHVAAIGDPMRDIDKVRELYESLMDARRDAGDQTVPFHKFVGLVKQQVATLQKTGSPEVAFRVAVQDGKVSFTARGLKGWSPED
;
A
#
# COMPACT_ATOMS: atom_id res chain seq x y z
N MET A 1 -34.31 26.05 -5.04
CA MET A 1 -33.33 26.22 -3.93
C MET A 1 -32.84 24.89 -3.35
N ALA A 2 -33.65 23.83 -3.23
CA ALA A 2 -33.18 22.54 -2.67
C ALA A 2 -32.18 21.77 -3.57
N GLN A 3 -32.36 21.82 -4.90
CA GLN A 3 -31.55 21.06 -5.86
C GLN A 3 -30.08 21.52 -5.91
N THR A 4 -29.85 22.83 -5.81
CA THR A 4 -28.51 23.45 -5.78
C THR A 4 -27.71 23.05 -4.52
N SER A 5 -28.40 22.86 -3.39
CA SER A 5 -27.77 22.44 -2.12
C SER A 5 -27.34 20.97 -2.15
N GLU A 6 -28.14 20.08 -2.74
CA GLU A 6 -27.75 18.66 -2.87
C GLU A 6 -26.57 18.46 -3.83
N GLU A 7 -26.55 19.19 -4.96
CA GLU A 7 -25.42 19.17 -5.89
C GLU A 7 -24.14 19.70 -5.24
N SER A 8 -24.29 20.73 -4.40
CA SER A 8 -23.19 21.29 -3.61
C SER A 8 -22.62 20.25 -2.62
N VAL A 9 -23.46 19.56 -1.87
CA VAL A 9 -22.99 18.54 -0.93
C VAL A 9 -22.27 17.40 -1.66
N ARG A 10 -22.83 16.91 -2.78
CA ARG A 10 -22.20 15.84 -3.58
C ARG A 10 -20.85 16.27 -4.15
N GLY A 11 -20.75 17.48 -4.70
CA GLY A 11 -19.50 17.98 -5.26
C GLY A 11 -18.38 18.13 -4.22
N LEU A 12 -18.71 18.54 -2.98
CA LEU A 12 -17.74 18.60 -1.88
C LEU A 12 -17.29 17.21 -1.46
N SER A 13 -18.21 16.24 -1.38
CA SER A 13 -17.87 14.85 -1.08
C SER A 13 -16.92 14.27 -2.14
N THR A 14 -17.14 14.55 -3.42
CA THR A 14 -16.23 14.16 -4.50
C THR A 14 -14.85 14.80 -4.34
N LEU A 15 -14.78 16.11 -4.09
CA LEU A 15 -13.50 16.81 -3.87
C LEU A 15 -12.74 16.24 -2.67
N ALA A 16 -13.43 15.96 -1.57
CA ALA A 16 -12.83 15.36 -0.38
C ALA A 16 -12.27 13.94 -0.66
N GLY A 17 -13.00 13.13 -1.44
CA GLY A 17 -12.55 11.80 -1.86
C GLY A 17 -11.31 11.85 -2.75
N GLU A 18 -11.32 12.70 -3.77
CA GLU A 18 -10.17 12.86 -4.68
C GLU A 18 -8.94 13.43 -3.94
N LEU A 19 -9.14 14.33 -2.96
CA LEU A 19 -8.05 14.83 -2.12
C LEU A 19 -7.44 13.72 -1.24
N LYS A 20 -8.27 12.82 -0.69
CA LYS A 20 -7.81 11.66 0.09
C LYS A 20 -7.05 10.66 -0.79
N LYS A 21 -7.50 10.48 -2.03
CA LYS A 21 -6.79 9.67 -3.03
C LYS A 21 -5.42 10.27 -3.35
N LEU A 22 -5.35 11.57 -3.62
CA LEU A 22 -4.09 12.28 -3.88
C LEU A 22 -3.08 12.12 -2.73
N GLU A 23 -3.53 12.27 -1.48
CA GLU A 23 -2.70 12.03 -0.28
C GLU A 23 -2.12 10.61 -0.27
N THR A 24 -2.92 9.60 -0.62
CA THR A 24 -2.49 8.21 -0.64
C THR A 24 -1.46 7.96 -1.75
N GLU A 25 -1.68 8.53 -2.94
CA GLU A 25 -0.75 8.41 -4.06
C GLU A 25 0.57 9.15 -3.80
N TYR A 26 0.56 10.29 -3.10
CA TYR A 26 1.77 10.97 -2.66
C TYR A 26 2.59 10.08 -1.72
N ASN A 27 1.96 9.49 -0.71
CA ASN A 27 2.64 8.56 0.19
C ASN A 27 3.22 7.34 -0.55
N GLN A 28 2.48 6.79 -1.52
CA GLN A 28 2.96 5.67 -2.34
C GLN A 28 4.14 6.06 -3.24
N PHE A 29 4.13 7.26 -3.81
CA PHE A 29 5.22 7.78 -4.62
C PHE A 29 6.50 7.99 -3.80
N PHE A 30 6.40 8.65 -2.64
CA PHE A 30 7.56 8.91 -1.78
C PHE A 30 8.08 7.67 -1.04
N SER A 31 7.24 6.63 -0.85
CA SER A 31 7.68 5.32 -0.35
C SER A 31 8.25 4.40 -1.44
N GLY A 32 8.31 4.86 -2.70
CA GLY A 32 8.84 4.08 -3.82
C GLY A 32 7.90 3.00 -4.36
N ARG A 33 6.63 2.96 -3.93
CA ARG A 33 5.61 2.03 -4.46
C ARG A 33 5.05 2.47 -5.79
N LEU A 34 5.02 3.77 -6.07
CA LEU A 34 4.67 4.33 -7.37
C LEU A 34 5.91 4.89 -8.07
N PRO A 35 6.24 4.43 -9.30
CA PRO A 35 7.39 4.93 -10.03
C PRO A 35 7.15 6.33 -10.61
N ARG A 36 5.88 6.71 -10.81
CA ARG A 36 5.49 7.98 -11.42
C ARG A 36 4.70 8.86 -10.44
N PRO A 37 4.95 10.17 -10.45
CA PRO A 37 4.17 11.13 -9.68
C PRO A 37 2.69 11.15 -10.14
N PRO A 38 1.71 11.32 -9.23
CA PRO A 38 0.29 11.30 -9.56
C PRO A 38 -0.20 12.65 -10.10
N TRP A 39 0.35 13.06 -11.25
CA TRP A 39 -0.02 14.30 -11.92
C TRP A 39 -1.49 14.34 -12.32
N GLU A 40 -2.04 13.22 -12.78
CA GLU A 40 -3.44 13.13 -13.21
C GLU A 40 -4.42 13.42 -12.07
N THR A 41 -4.21 12.79 -10.91
CA THR A 41 -5.04 13.02 -9.72
C THR A 41 -4.88 14.45 -9.21
N ARG A 42 -3.65 15.00 -9.24
CA ARG A 42 -3.42 16.40 -8.87
C ARG A 42 -4.20 17.37 -9.77
N THR A 43 -4.08 17.23 -11.10
CA THR A 43 -4.83 18.06 -12.05
C THR A 43 -6.33 17.94 -11.87
N ARG A 44 -6.83 16.75 -11.53
CA ARG A 44 -8.26 16.54 -11.25
C ARG A 44 -8.72 17.24 -9.98
N VAL A 45 -7.94 17.16 -8.89
CA VAL A 45 -8.23 17.90 -7.65
C VAL A 45 -8.21 19.40 -7.90
N GLU A 46 -7.23 19.91 -8.66
CA GLU A 46 -7.14 21.33 -9.03
C GLU A 46 -8.35 21.79 -9.87
N ALA A 47 -8.79 20.97 -10.82
CA ALA A 47 -9.98 21.25 -11.62
C ALA A 47 -11.24 21.31 -10.74
N LEU A 48 -11.39 20.38 -9.79
CA LEU A 48 -12.49 20.38 -8.83
C LEU A 48 -12.45 21.60 -7.90
N MET A 49 -11.27 21.99 -7.42
CA MET A 49 -11.10 23.19 -6.60
C MET A 49 -11.46 24.47 -7.36
N ARG A 50 -10.98 24.63 -8.59
CA ARG A 50 -11.33 25.77 -9.45
C ARG A 50 -12.82 25.83 -9.78
N LYS A 51 -13.46 24.67 -9.95
CA LYS A 51 -14.90 24.59 -10.19
C LYS A 51 -15.65 25.07 -8.95
N TRP A 52 -15.26 24.59 -7.77
CA TRP A 52 -15.87 24.95 -6.49
C TRP A 52 -15.65 26.40 -6.08
N ASP A 53 -14.47 26.95 -6.33
CA ASP A 53 -14.17 28.35 -6.06
C ASP A 53 -15.21 29.28 -6.74
N ARG A 54 -15.50 29.03 -8.01
CA ARG A 54 -16.54 29.76 -8.78
C ARG A 54 -17.96 29.55 -8.24
N GLN A 55 -18.30 28.36 -7.78
CA GLN A 55 -19.64 28.02 -7.27
C GLN A 55 -19.84 28.42 -5.80
N SER A 56 -18.77 28.61 -5.04
CA SER A 56 -18.81 28.89 -3.60
C SER A 56 -19.54 30.19 -3.26
N VAL A 57 -19.58 31.15 -4.20
CA VAL A 57 -20.27 32.44 -4.06
C VAL A 57 -21.79 32.26 -3.86
N GLU A 58 -22.39 31.21 -4.42
CA GLU A 58 -23.82 30.90 -4.28
C GLU A 58 -24.08 29.80 -3.23
N ALA A 59 -23.03 29.17 -2.71
CA ALA A 59 -23.12 28.07 -1.75
C ALA A 59 -23.50 28.55 -0.33
N SER A 60 -24.06 27.64 0.47
CA SER A 60 -24.37 27.87 1.88
C SER A 60 -23.10 28.14 2.70
N SER A 61 -23.21 28.92 3.79
CA SER A 61 -22.10 29.22 4.69
C SER A 61 -21.40 27.97 5.24
N VAL A 62 -22.15 26.89 5.47
CA VAL A 62 -21.61 25.59 5.92
C VAL A 62 -20.74 24.94 4.84
N ASP A 63 -21.18 24.98 3.59
CA ASP A 63 -20.47 24.39 2.46
C ASP A 63 -19.20 25.19 2.12
N ARG A 64 -19.26 26.52 2.24
CA ARG A 64 -18.07 27.38 2.14
C ARG A 64 -17.02 27.05 3.21
N PHE A 65 -17.43 26.82 4.45
CA PHE A 65 -16.50 26.44 5.52
C PHE A 65 -15.84 25.08 5.25
N LYS A 66 -16.62 24.09 4.80
CA LYS A 66 -16.09 22.78 4.39
C LYS A 66 -15.11 22.93 3.22
N PHE A 67 -15.45 23.73 2.21
CA PHE A 67 -14.58 24.01 1.07
C PHE A 67 -13.27 24.67 1.51
N GLN A 68 -13.34 25.69 2.37
CA GLN A 68 -12.16 26.37 2.91
C GLN A 68 -11.24 25.39 3.67
N THR A 69 -11.82 24.46 4.43
CA THR A 69 -11.04 23.40 5.11
C THR A 69 -10.32 22.50 4.11
N LEU A 70 -11.00 22.09 3.03
CA LEU A 70 -10.39 21.27 1.96
C LEU A 70 -9.29 22.03 1.21
N GLN A 71 -9.49 23.33 0.97
CA GLN A 71 -8.51 24.21 0.33
C GLN A 71 -7.23 24.35 1.17
N ALA A 72 -7.37 24.59 2.48
CA ALA A 72 -6.22 24.65 3.39
C ALA A 72 -5.45 23.33 3.42
N ARG A 73 -6.15 22.20 3.47
CA ARG A 73 -5.54 20.87 3.44
C ARG A 73 -4.78 20.61 2.14
N TYR A 74 -5.33 20.98 0.98
CA TYR A 74 -4.63 20.86 -0.29
C TYR A 74 -3.39 21.75 -0.37
N ALA A 75 -3.46 22.99 0.10
CA ALA A 75 -2.30 23.89 0.13
C ALA A 75 -1.14 23.26 0.92
N THR A 76 -1.42 22.68 2.09
CA THR A 76 -0.43 21.93 2.88
C THR A 76 0.13 20.75 2.10
N PHE A 77 -0.68 19.98 1.38
CA PHE A 77 -0.18 18.85 0.58
C PHE A 77 0.63 19.27 -0.64
N ALA A 78 0.27 20.36 -1.31
CA ALA A 78 1.03 20.90 -2.43
C ALA A 78 2.43 21.35 -1.97
N ASP A 79 2.51 21.99 -0.80
CA ASP A 79 3.77 22.40 -0.19
C ASP A 79 4.62 21.19 0.28
N LEU A 80 4.00 20.19 0.92
CA LEU A 80 4.68 18.94 1.27
C LEU A 80 5.20 18.19 0.02
N TRP A 81 4.44 18.21 -1.07
CA TRP A 81 4.85 17.61 -2.34
C TRP A 81 6.09 18.29 -2.92
N ASP A 82 6.10 19.63 -2.96
CA ASP A 82 7.25 20.41 -3.45
C ASP A 82 8.50 20.15 -2.60
N ARG A 83 8.34 20.21 -1.26
CA ARG A 83 9.42 19.87 -0.31
C ARG A 83 9.91 18.44 -0.48
N GLY A 84 9.00 17.49 -0.71
CA GLY A 84 9.34 16.08 -0.95
C GLY A 84 10.10 15.87 -2.27
N LEU A 85 9.68 16.53 -3.34
CA LEU A 85 10.34 16.43 -4.65
C LEU A 85 11.76 17.01 -4.57
N ARG A 86 11.90 18.18 -3.93
CA ARG A 86 13.20 18.81 -3.70
C ARG A 86 14.12 17.97 -2.82
N ALA A 87 13.61 17.40 -1.73
CA ALA A 87 14.39 16.51 -0.86
C ALA A 87 14.86 15.25 -1.61
N ARG A 88 14.03 14.72 -2.53
CA ARG A 88 14.39 13.60 -3.39
C ARG A 88 15.50 13.96 -4.40
N GLU A 89 15.46 15.16 -4.97
CA GLU A 89 16.53 15.66 -5.85
C GLU A 89 17.84 15.94 -5.09
N GLU A 90 17.73 16.37 -3.83
CA GLU A 90 18.88 16.68 -2.95
C GLU A 90 19.44 15.43 -2.20
N GLY A 91 18.80 14.26 -2.30
CA GLY A 91 19.21 13.04 -1.59
C GLY A 91 19.05 13.13 -0.07
N ARG A 92 18.04 13.88 0.40
CA ARG A 92 17.84 14.23 1.81
C ARG A 92 16.53 13.71 2.38
N PRO A 93 16.44 13.65 3.73
CA PRO A 93 15.21 13.29 4.36
C PRO A 93 14.01 14.18 4.12
N GLY A 94 13.11 13.69 3.27
CA GLY A 94 11.83 14.31 2.97
C GLY A 94 10.80 14.14 4.08
N PRO A 95 9.75 14.98 4.08
CA PRO A 95 8.69 14.98 5.10
C PRO A 95 7.79 13.73 5.05
N PHE A 96 7.84 12.98 3.96
CA PHE A 96 7.28 11.63 3.86
C PHE A 96 8.43 10.67 4.16
N ASN A 97 8.32 9.83 5.19
CA ASN A 97 9.36 8.88 5.62
C ASN A 97 9.91 8.01 4.45
N TRP A 98 10.93 8.55 3.77
CA TRP A 98 11.68 8.02 2.64
C TRP A 98 12.95 7.27 3.10
N ALA A 99 13.33 7.32 4.39
CA ALA A 99 14.55 6.71 4.90
C ALA A 99 14.58 5.17 4.75
N ALA A 100 13.43 4.54 4.50
CA ALA A 100 13.34 3.12 4.12
C ALA A 100 13.48 2.89 2.59
N ALA A 101 13.30 3.94 1.77
CA ALA A 101 13.39 3.89 0.31
C ALA A 101 14.82 4.05 -0.21
N GLU A 102 15.70 4.76 0.50
CA GLU A 102 17.12 4.93 0.09
C GLU A 102 17.95 3.65 0.16
N THR A 103 17.56 2.65 0.96
CA THR A 103 18.20 1.33 0.92
C THR A 103 17.84 0.55 -0.36
N ARG A 104 17.02 1.11 -1.24
CA ARG A 104 16.70 0.57 -2.56
C ARG A 104 16.95 1.60 -3.64
N VAL A 105 18.22 1.92 -3.88
CA VAL A 105 18.64 2.41 -5.20
C VAL A 105 18.38 1.27 -6.18
N ALA A 106 17.19 1.25 -6.76
CA ALA A 106 16.81 0.34 -7.83
C ALA A 106 17.41 0.87 -9.14
N THR A 107 18.39 0.14 -9.66
CA THR A 107 18.89 0.26 -11.02
C THR A 107 17.73 0.10 -12.03
N PRO A 108 17.59 1.00 -13.03
CA PRO A 108 16.51 0.89 -14.01
C PRO A 108 16.76 -0.31 -14.91
N GLY A 109 16.03 -1.40 -14.65
CA GLY A 109 16.16 -2.68 -15.34
C GLY A 109 15.74 -3.89 -14.49
N GLU A 110 15.57 -3.74 -13.17
CA GLU A 110 15.18 -4.86 -12.32
C GLU A 110 13.66 -5.06 -12.24
N PRO A 111 13.16 -6.31 -12.38
CA PRO A 111 11.75 -6.62 -12.28
C PRO A 111 11.22 -6.21 -10.89
N SER A 112 10.06 -5.54 -10.89
CA SER A 112 9.33 -5.10 -9.68
C SER A 112 9.43 -6.16 -8.59
N LEU A 113 10.21 -5.90 -7.55
CA LEU A 113 10.44 -6.88 -6.49
C LEU A 113 9.10 -7.21 -5.80
N PRO A 114 8.84 -8.50 -5.52
CA PRO A 114 7.55 -8.94 -5.02
C PRO A 114 7.30 -8.31 -3.64
N GLN A 115 6.26 -7.47 -3.54
CA GLN A 115 5.89 -6.76 -2.32
C GLN A 115 5.39 -7.76 -1.29
N VAL A 116 6.14 -7.89 -0.20
CA VAL A 116 5.90 -8.90 0.83
C VAL A 116 4.74 -8.48 1.69
N VAL A 117 3.68 -9.27 1.64
CA VAL A 117 2.47 -9.01 2.42
C VAL A 117 2.59 -9.66 3.79
N HIS A 118 3.20 -10.84 3.87
CA HIS A 118 3.34 -11.57 5.12
C HIS A 118 4.50 -12.58 5.08
N VAL A 119 5.18 -12.73 6.22
CA VAL A 119 6.24 -13.72 6.44
C VAL A 119 6.00 -14.41 7.77
N ALA A 120 5.90 -15.74 7.75
CA ALA A 120 5.80 -16.55 8.95
C ALA A 120 6.87 -17.65 8.94
N ALA A 121 7.56 -17.83 10.05
CA ALA A 121 8.50 -18.92 10.24
C ALA A 121 7.80 -20.08 10.98
N ILE A 122 7.78 -21.24 10.33
CA ILE A 122 7.05 -22.44 10.74
C ILE A 122 8.06 -23.56 10.89
N GLY A 123 8.21 -24.05 12.11
CA GLY A 123 9.04 -25.20 12.43
C GLY A 123 8.23 -26.49 12.40
N ASP A 124 7.03 -26.48 12.99
CA ASP A 124 6.12 -27.62 12.93
C ASP A 124 4.71 -27.16 12.58
N PRO A 125 4.14 -27.57 11.43
CA PRO A 125 2.84 -27.07 10.96
C PRO A 125 1.65 -27.53 11.82
N MET A 126 1.80 -28.54 12.68
CA MET A 126 0.75 -28.92 13.66
C MET A 126 0.87 -28.08 14.93
N ARG A 127 2.09 -27.70 15.33
CA ARG A 127 2.36 -26.89 16.53
C ARG A 127 2.20 -25.39 16.27
N ASP A 128 2.50 -24.94 15.06
CA ASP A 128 2.38 -23.57 14.57
C ASP A 128 1.08 -23.35 13.76
N ILE A 129 -0.01 -24.03 14.12
CA ILE A 129 -1.26 -24.01 13.33
C ILE A 129 -1.87 -22.62 13.21
N ASP A 130 -1.70 -21.77 14.22
CA ASP A 130 -2.12 -20.36 14.19
C ASP A 130 -1.33 -19.55 13.15
N LYS A 131 -0.01 -19.78 13.03
CA LYS A 131 0.82 -19.14 12.00
C LYS A 131 0.46 -19.64 10.60
N VAL A 132 0.13 -20.93 10.45
CA VAL A 132 -0.35 -21.51 9.18
C VAL A 132 -1.68 -20.86 8.78
N ARG A 133 -2.58 -20.62 9.73
CA ARG A 133 -3.86 -19.94 9.50
C ARG A 133 -3.65 -18.49 9.07
N GLU A 134 -2.80 -17.74 9.77
CA GLU A 134 -2.48 -16.34 9.44
C GLU A 134 -1.85 -16.21 8.03
N LEU A 135 -0.92 -17.10 7.69
CA LEU A 135 -0.30 -17.20 6.37
C LEU A 135 -1.33 -17.52 5.28
N TYR A 136 -2.32 -18.37 5.57
CA TYR A 136 -3.43 -18.67 4.67
C TYR A 136 -4.36 -17.47 4.49
N GLU A 137 -4.74 -16.80 5.57
CA GLU A 137 -5.59 -15.60 5.52
C GLU A 137 -4.92 -14.51 4.68
N SER A 138 -3.63 -14.26 4.90
CA SER A 138 -2.86 -13.29 4.10
C SER A 138 -2.73 -13.70 2.63
N LEU A 139 -2.52 -14.99 2.34
CA LEU A 139 -2.48 -15.50 0.97
C LEU A 139 -3.82 -15.34 0.25
N MET A 140 -4.93 -15.57 0.95
CA MET A 140 -6.28 -15.52 0.39
C MET A 140 -6.76 -14.09 0.20
N ASP A 141 -6.42 -13.19 1.11
CA ASP A 141 -6.68 -11.76 0.98
C ASP A 141 -5.92 -11.20 -0.23
N ALA A 142 -4.63 -11.52 -0.35
CA ALA A 142 -3.82 -11.16 -1.52
C ALA A 142 -4.36 -11.77 -2.83
N ARG A 143 -4.85 -13.03 -2.81
CA ARG A 143 -5.44 -13.69 -4.00
C ARG A 143 -6.76 -13.07 -4.40
N ARG A 144 -7.57 -12.68 -3.42
CA ARG A 144 -8.85 -11.99 -3.65
C ARG A 144 -8.65 -10.63 -4.28
N ASP A 145 -7.68 -9.85 -3.80
CA ASP A 145 -7.31 -8.54 -4.35
C ASP A 145 -6.74 -8.66 -5.78
N ALA A 146 -5.98 -9.74 -6.03
CA ALA A 146 -5.44 -10.10 -7.34
C ALA A 146 -6.45 -10.70 -8.34
N GLY A 147 -7.67 -11.05 -7.89
CA GLY A 147 -8.66 -11.76 -8.72
C GLY A 147 -8.30 -13.22 -9.05
N ASP A 148 -7.39 -13.84 -8.30
CA ASP A 148 -6.95 -15.23 -8.49
C ASP A 148 -7.88 -16.22 -7.78
N GLN A 149 -7.78 -17.51 -8.12
CA GLN A 149 -8.62 -18.55 -7.53
C GLN A 149 -8.28 -18.78 -6.06
N THR A 150 -9.32 -18.88 -5.24
CA THR A 150 -9.24 -19.17 -3.81
C THR A 150 -8.93 -20.65 -3.59
N VAL A 151 -7.95 -20.95 -2.74
CA VAL A 151 -7.53 -22.33 -2.45
C VAL A 151 -8.16 -22.76 -1.12
N PRO A 152 -8.74 -23.97 -1.00
CA PRO A 152 -9.28 -24.46 0.28
C PRO A 152 -8.17 -24.67 1.32
N PHE A 153 -8.44 -24.31 2.58
CA PHE A 153 -7.48 -24.42 3.69
C PHE A 153 -6.85 -25.80 3.84
N HIS A 154 -7.62 -26.88 3.69
CA HIS A 154 -7.10 -28.25 3.82
C HIS A 154 -6.04 -28.59 2.76
N LYS A 155 -6.15 -28.05 1.53
CA LYS A 155 -5.14 -28.22 0.48
C LYS A 155 -3.88 -27.43 0.82
N PHE A 156 -4.04 -26.23 1.38
CA PHE A 156 -2.95 -25.38 1.80
C PHE A 156 -2.12 -26.00 2.93
N VAL A 157 -2.79 -26.54 3.96
CA VAL A 157 -2.10 -27.25 5.06
C VAL A 157 -1.28 -28.44 4.55
N GLY A 158 -1.81 -29.19 3.58
CA GLY A 158 -1.07 -30.28 2.92
C GLY A 158 0.20 -29.79 2.21
N LEU A 159 0.11 -28.67 1.50
CA LEU A 159 1.23 -28.01 0.82
C LEU A 159 2.30 -27.54 1.81
N VAL A 160 1.91 -26.86 2.88
CA VAL A 160 2.83 -26.39 3.93
C VAL A 160 3.52 -27.57 4.60
N LYS A 161 2.79 -28.64 4.96
CA LYS A 161 3.36 -29.86 5.53
C LYS A 161 4.41 -30.50 4.62
N GLN A 162 4.13 -30.64 3.33
CA GLN A 162 5.06 -31.21 2.36
C GLN A 162 6.31 -30.33 2.20
N GLN A 163 6.13 -29.01 2.15
CA GLN A 163 7.21 -28.06 1.97
C GLN A 163 8.13 -27.98 3.21
N VAL A 164 7.56 -27.99 4.41
CA VAL A 164 8.31 -28.07 5.69
C VAL A 164 9.12 -29.37 5.73
N ALA A 165 8.50 -30.52 5.47
CA ALA A 165 9.19 -31.81 5.50
C ALA A 165 10.35 -31.90 4.48
N THR A 166 10.19 -31.30 3.29
CA THR A 166 11.23 -31.30 2.25
C THR A 166 12.41 -30.41 2.63
N LEU A 167 12.15 -29.23 3.21
CA LEU A 167 13.20 -28.29 3.62
C LEU A 167 13.89 -28.72 4.93
N GLN A 168 13.18 -29.39 5.84
CA GLN A 168 13.78 -30.01 7.02
C GLN A 168 14.72 -31.16 6.67
N LYS A 169 14.38 -32.00 5.67
CA LYS A 169 15.31 -33.02 5.15
C LYS A 169 16.59 -32.42 4.58
N THR A 170 16.55 -31.17 4.14
CA THR A 170 17.70 -30.43 3.61
C THR A 170 18.55 -29.77 4.73
N GLY A 171 18.16 -29.93 6.00
CA GLY A 171 18.91 -29.46 7.17
C GLY A 171 18.49 -28.09 7.70
N SER A 172 17.30 -27.59 7.37
CA SER A 172 16.74 -26.36 7.95
C SER A 172 15.69 -26.70 9.01
N PRO A 173 15.92 -26.43 10.32
CA PRO A 173 14.97 -26.77 11.37
C PRO A 173 13.67 -25.95 11.27
N GLU A 174 13.75 -24.74 10.71
CA GLU A 174 12.63 -23.84 10.55
C GLU A 174 12.50 -23.38 9.09
N VAL A 175 11.26 -23.21 8.63
CA VAL A 175 10.95 -22.79 7.27
C VAL A 175 10.19 -21.48 7.30
N ALA A 176 10.77 -20.44 6.70
CA ALA A 176 10.13 -19.17 6.47
C ALA A 176 9.25 -19.25 5.21
N PHE A 177 7.96 -19.05 5.40
CA PHE A 177 6.99 -18.89 4.32
C PHE A 177 6.73 -17.40 4.09
N ARG A 178 6.76 -17.00 2.82
CA ARG A 178 6.59 -15.62 2.37
C ARG A 178 5.48 -15.56 1.34
N VAL A 179 4.47 -14.75 1.61
CA VAL A 179 3.44 -14.32 0.66
C VAL A 179 3.87 -12.97 0.10
N ALA A 180 3.94 -12.85 -1.20
CA ALA A 180 4.27 -11.59 -1.86
C ALA A 180 3.42 -11.38 -3.11
N VAL A 181 3.09 -10.14 -3.43
CA VAL A 181 2.32 -9.79 -4.63
C VAL A 181 3.26 -9.12 -5.62
N GLN A 182 3.24 -9.55 -6.87
CA GLN A 182 4.02 -8.93 -7.93
C GLN A 182 3.14 -8.82 -9.17
N ASP A 183 2.95 -7.60 -9.66
CA ASP A 183 2.18 -7.33 -10.88
C ASP A 183 0.75 -7.92 -10.86
N GLY A 184 0.07 -7.83 -9.71
CA GLY A 184 -1.25 -8.44 -9.52
C GLY A 184 -1.25 -9.97 -9.42
N LYS A 185 -0.08 -10.61 -9.36
CA LYS A 185 0.06 -12.06 -9.19
C LYS A 185 0.61 -12.39 -7.81
N VAL A 186 -0.09 -13.25 -7.08
CA VAL A 186 0.33 -13.69 -5.75
C VAL A 186 1.37 -14.79 -5.87
N SER A 187 2.53 -14.56 -5.28
CA SER A 187 3.65 -15.49 -5.18
C SER A 187 3.79 -16.00 -3.74
N PHE A 188 3.75 -17.31 -3.58
CA PHE A 188 3.99 -17.98 -2.31
C PHE A 188 5.32 -18.71 -2.38
N THR A 189 6.25 -18.35 -1.50
CA THR A 189 7.62 -18.90 -1.51
C THR A 189 7.99 -19.40 -0.12
N ALA A 190 8.74 -20.49 -0.06
CA ALA A 190 9.24 -21.07 1.18
C ALA A 190 10.76 -21.12 1.14
N ARG A 191 11.42 -20.71 2.22
CA ARG A 191 12.87 -20.79 2.38
C ARG A 191 13.21 -21.42 3.72
N GLY A 192 14.13 -22.38 3.72
CA GLY A 192 14.69 -22.92 4.95
C GLY A 192 15.58 -21.87 5.62
N LEU A 193 15.33 -21.60 6.91
CA LEU A 193 16.21 -20.79 7.72
C LEU A 193 17.36 -21.69 8.19
N LYS A 194 18.58 -21.42 7.71
CA LYS A 194 19.80 -22.09 8.18
C LYS A 194 20.44 -21.22 9.25
N GLY A 195 20.38 -21.70 10.49
CA GLY A 195 21.15 -21.18 11.62
C GLY A 195 20.47 -20.07 12.42
N TRP A 196 19.73 -20.47 13.46
CA TRP A 196 19.78 -19.76 14.74
C TRP A 196 19.96 -20.83 15.82
N SER A 197 21.21 -21.14 16.14
CA SER A 197 21.56 -21.74 17.43
C SER A 197 21.71 -20.58 18.41
N PRO A 198 20.89 -20.46 19.47
CA PRO A 198 21.29 -19.72 20.65
C PRO A 198 22.22 -20.63 21.47
N GLU A 199 23.52 -20.52 21.23
CA GLU A 199 24.58 -20.73 22.24
C GLU A 199 25.15 -19.31 22.44
N ASP A 200 25.14 -18.70 23.63
CA ASP A 200 25.57 -19.18 24.96
C ASP A 200 24.49 -19.02 26.05
#